data_AF-A0AAW1I675-F1
#
_entry.id   AF-A0AAW1I675-F1
#
_cell.length_a   1.000
_cell.length_b   1.000
_cell.length_c   1.000
_cell.angle_alpha   90.00
_cell.angle_beta   90.00
_cell.angle_gamma   90.00
#
_symmetry.space_group_name_H-M   'P 1'
#
loop_
_entity.id
_entity.type
_entity.pdbx_description
1 polymer ?
#
loop_
_entity_poly.entity_id
_entity_poly.type
_entity_poly.pdbx_seq_one_letter_code
_entity_poly.pdbx_strand_id
1 'polypeptide(L)'
;MGGNDSDNESDNFSWSSDDEQEEKKPTDCVTSINAVKAEETGVEEGSSSSGPSSTMFRYFVKAGFSEDLVSKAIEENGDGDMDSILNALLTYAHLESSPQIIENHPETQQNGDVAAKVDDVLVQNQDADSDLKSDVDSDCWSSDYDENICEDFSDSDSCPGTEDSFPFLSKEPQKIKYLREMGYPADEISIALERCGPESTIEELADFITAAQYARALDVSYVDPPAKPKLFGDFSKRKKRRMLYELEKKKQKGEFEDDEPIRLPKPMIGFGVPTEPCPTFHRTLPEGALGPPYFYYENVALAPKGVWDTISRFLYDVEPEFVDSKFFCAAARKRGYIHNLPIENRYPLLPMPPRTIHEALPLTKRWWPRWDTRTKLNCLQTAIGSAKLTERIRKAVEQYDGDPPLSAQKFVIEQCRKWNLVWVGRNKVAPLEPDEVEMLLGFPRNHTRGGGVSRTDRYKSLGNSFQVDTVAYHLSVLKELFPDGINVLSLFSGIGGAEVSLHRLGIRLKTVVSVEKSEVNRDIVRVWWEQTNQKGILIDIDDVQKLTGDRLEQLISRYGGFDLLIGGSPCNNLAGSNRVSRDGLEGKESSLFFDYCRILDLVKCIMARNL
;
A
#
# COMPACT_ATOMS: atom_id res chain seq x y z
N MET A 1 19.98 63.37 -22.67
CA MET A 1 20.57 64.29 -21.67
C MET A 1 19.74 64.13 -20.41
N GLY A 2 20.37 63.84 -19.27
CA GLY A 2 19.68 63.28 -18.09
C GLY A 2 19.26 61.81 -18.34
N GLY A 3 19.47 60.86 -17.43
CA GLY A 3 20.30 60.90 -16.21
C GLY A 3 19.57 61.34 -14.95
N ASN A 4 19.03 60.36 -14.22
CA ASN A 4 19.27 60.18 -12.79
C ASN A 4 18.85 58.76 -12.37
N ASP A 5 19.56 58.20 -11.40
CA ASP A 5 19.31 56.86 -10.87
C ASP A 5 18.25 56.86 -9.75
N SER A 6 17.66 55.71 -9.48
CA SER A 6 16.98 55.41 -8.22
C SER A 6 17.00 53.91 -7.96
N ASP A 7 17.87 53.47 -7.07
CA ASP A 7 17.93 52.08 -6.60
C ASP A 7 16.63 51.66 -5.90
N ASN A 8 16.29 50.38 -6.01
CA ASN A 8 15.85 49.59 -4.85
C ASN A 8 15.90 48.08 -5.15
N GLU A 9 16.99 47.47 -4.68
CA GLU A 9 17.05 46.16 -4.03
C GLU A 9 16.13 45.05 -4.60
N SER A 10 16.68 44.27 -5.54
CA SER A 10 16.14 42.97 -5.91
C SER A 10 16.45 41.93 -4.82
N ASP A 11 15.51 41.72 -3.91
CA ASP A 11 15.67 40.81 -2.77
C ASP A 11 15.62 39.32 -3.24
N ASN A 12 16.76 38.84 -3.72
CA ASN A 12 16.93 37.56 -4.41
C ASN A 12 17.00 36.39 -3.41
N PHE A 13 15.89 36.14 -2.71
CA PHE A 13 15.84 35.23 -1.58
C PHE A 13 15.90 33.75 -2.01
N SER A 14 17.13 33.23 -2.09
CA SER A 14 17.42 31.82 -2.37
C SER A 14 16.84 30.90 -1.29
N TRP A 15 15.88 30.06 -1.66
CA TRP A 15 15.33 29.02 -0.77
C TRP A 15 16.26 27.81 -0.67
N SER A 16 17.37 27.99 0.06
CA SER A 16 18.16 26.88 0.59
C SER A 16 17.37 26.19 1.70
N SER A 17 17.05 24.90 1.52
CA SER A 17 16.39 24.05 2.53
C SER A 17 16.73 22.58 2.31
N ASP A 18 18.01 22.31 2.05
CA ASP A 18 18.62 21.01 2.32
C ASP A 18 19.21 21.10 3.74
N ASP A 19 18.60 20.41 4.71
CA ASP A 19 19.16 20.20 6.06
C ASP A 19 18.34 19.12 6.82
N GLU A 20 18.45 17.87 6.36
CA GLU A 20 18.21 16.67 7.19
C GLU A 20 19.55 15.93 7.33
N GLN A 21 20.45 16.45 8.18
CA GLN A 21 21.72 15.80 8.49
C GLN A 21 21.55 14.80 9.65
N GLU A 22 21.99 13.56 9.45
CA GLU A 22 22.03 12.53 10.49
C GLU A 22 23.30 12.65 11.35
N GLU A 23 23.17 12.83 12.67
CA GLU A 23 24.26 12.52 13.59
C GLU A 23 24.22 11.04 14.02
N LYS A 24 25.29 10.31 13.71
CA LYS A 24 25.52 8.92 14.15
C LYS A 24 26.47 8.89 15.34
N LYS A 25 26.19 8.03 16.33
CA LYS A 25 27.20 7.23 17.06
C LYS A 25 26.53 6.04 17.80
N PRO A 26 27.31 5.00 18.21
CA PRO A 26 26.83 3.61 18.14
C PRO A 26 26.75 2.89 19.49
N THR A 27 26.18 1.67 19.48
CA THR A 27 26.89 0.43 19.88
C THR A 27 26.16 -0.81 19.35
N ASP A 28 26.91 -1.91 19.27
CA ASP A 28 26.54 -3.19 18.68
C ASP A 28 25.61 -4.06 19.55
N CYS A 29 24.79 -4.90 18.93
CA CYS A 29 24.89 -6.36 19.08
C CYS A 29 24.06 -7.07 18.00
N VAL A 30 24.42 -8.31 17.65
CA VAL A 30 23.76 -9.14 16.64
C VAL A 30 23.25 -10.44 17.26
N THR A 31 21.99 -10.80 17.01
CA THR A 31 21.63 -12.23 16.88
C THR A 31 20.40 -12.40 16.00
N SER A 32 20.43 -13.40 15.14
CA SER A 32 19.27 -13.89 14.38
C SER A 32 19.06 -15.35 14.73
N ILE A 33 17.82 -15.78 14.93
CA ILE A 33 17.44 -17.19 14.93
C ILE A 33 16.25 -17.35 14.00
N ASN A 34 16.33 -18.35 13.12
CA ASN A 34 15.34 -18.61 12.08
C ASN A 34 14.13 -19.38 12.62
N ALA A 35 12.98 -19.23 11.96
CA ALA A 35 11.89 -20.18 12.08
C ALA A 35 12.31 -21.54 11.49
N VAL A 36 11.92 -22.63 12.15
CA VAL A 36 11.91 -23.98 11.57
C VAL A 36 10.46 -24.34 11.24
N LYS A 37 10.25 -24.88 10.04
CA LYS A 37 8.97 -25.43 9.58
C LYS A 37 9.15 -26.93 9.43
N ALA A 38 8.15 -27.71 9.81
CA ALA A 38 8.09 -29.15 9.57
C ALA A 38 6.81 -29.52 8.80
N GLU A 39 6.97 -30.43 7.85
CA GLU A 39 5.95 -31.13 7.05
C GLU A 39 6.13 -32.64 7.41
N GLU A 40 5.26 -33.62 7.12
CA GLU A 40 4.03 -33.72 6.32
C GLU A 40 3.24 -35.02 6.72
N THR A 41 2.12 -35.34 6.04
CA THR A 41 1.33 -36.62 6.08
C THR A 41 0.56 -36.96 7.38
N GLY A 42 -0.57 -37.71 7.37
CA GLY A 42 -1.45 -38.11 6.26
C GLY A 42 -2.40 -39.30 6.56
N VAL A 43 -3.62 -39.29 5.97
CA VAL A 43 -4.56 -40.42 5.72
C VAL A 43 -5.60 -40.85 6.81
N GLU A 44 -6.88 -40.63 6.44
CA GLU A 44 -8.17 -41.37 6.66
C GLU A 44 -8.84 -41.70 8.02
N GLU A 45 -10.18 -41.72 7.90
CA GLU A 45 -11.36 -41.94 8.76
C GLU A 45 -11.31 -42.76 10.08
N GLY A 46 -12.16 -42.37 11.04
CA GLY A 46 -12.64 -43.23 12.14
C GLY A 46 -13.42 -42.50 13.24
N SER A 47 -14.71 -42.84 13.46
CA SER A 47 -15.53 -42.26 14.54
C SER A 47 -15.53 -43.10 15.82
N SER A 48 -15.39 -42.46 17.00
CA SER A 48 -16.18 -42.75 18.22
C SER A 48 -15.78 -41.84 19.41
N SER A 49 -16.65 -41.79 20.42
CA SER A 49 -16.69 -40.79 21.51
C SER A 49 -15.95 -41.16 22.80
N SER A 50 -15.30 -40.19 23.47
CA SER A 50 -15.21 -40.16 24.94
C SER A 50 -14.80 -38.79 25.57
N GLY A 51 -15.78 -38.07 26.12
CA GLY A 51 -15.59 -37.07 27.19
C GLY A 51 -15.08 -35.66 26.79
N PRO A 52 -15.40 -34.61 27.58
CA PRO A 52 -14.95 -33.25 27.34
C PRO A 52 -13.50 -33.07 27.84
N SER A 53 -12.52 -33.39 27.00
CA SER A 53 -11.11 -33.12 27.28
C SER A 53 -10.37 -32.59 26.06
N SER A 54 -10.98 -31.69 25.30
CA SER A 54 -10.21 -30.91 24.33
C SER A 54 -9.29 -29.90 25.00
N THR A 55 -8.14 -29.67 24.37
CA THR A 55 -7.21 -28.61 24.78
C THR A 55 -7.86 -27.23 24.67
N MET A 56 -8.78 -27.07 23.72
CA MET A 56 -9.56 -25.84 23.47
C MET A 56 -10.50 -25.51 24.62
N PHE A 57 -11.22 -26.50 25.17
CA PHE A 57 -12.10 -26.30 26.33
C PHE A 57 -11.32 -25.73 27.51
N ARG A 58 -10.19 -26.37 27.88
CA ARG A 58 -9.30 -25.87 28.94
C ARG A 58 -8.70 -24.51 28.65
N TYR A 59 -8.43 -24.18 27.37
CA TYR A 59 -7.90 -22.88 26.97
C TYR A 59 -8.91 -21.76 27.24
N PHE A 60 -10.16 -21.89 26.77
CA PHE A 60 -11.16 -20.83 26.93
C PHE A 60 -11.69 -20.69 28.36
N VAL A 61 -11.81 -21.79 29.12
CA VAL A 61 -12.12 -21.71 30.56
C VAL A 61 -11.00 -21.01 31.33
N LYS A 62 -9.72 -21.28 31.00
CA LYS A 62 -8.58 -20.55 31.58
C LYS A 62 -8.50 -19.08 31.12
N ALA A 63 -9.11 -18.74 29.99
CA ALA A 63 -9.28 -17.35 29.52
C ALA A 63 -10.44 -16.60 30.21
N GLY A 64 -11.24 -17.28 31.06
CA GLY A 64 -12.29 -16.66 31.89
C GLY A 64 -13.72 -16.81 31.37
N PHE A 65 -13.96 -17.64 30.35
CA PHE A 65 -15.32 -17.96 29.89
C PHE A 65 -15.94 -19.10 30.73
N SER A 66 -17.27 -19.08 30.88
CA SER A 66 -18.00 -20.10 31.66
C SER A 66 -18.02 -21.46 30.95
N GLU A 67 -17.90 -22.55 31.74
CA GLU A 67 -17.82 -23.92 31.23
C GLU A 67 -19.03 -24.32 30.36
N ASP A 68 -20.23 -23.83 30.69
CA ASP A 68 -21.46 -24.05 29.91
C ASP A 68 -21.42 -23.39 28.52
N LEU A 69 -20.93 -22.14 28.43
CA LEU A 69 -20.81 -21.43 27.15
C LEU A 69 -19.69 -22.00 26.28
N VAL A 70 -18.57 -22.42 26.89
CA VAL A 70 -17.47 -23.08 26.18
C VAL A 70 -17.91 -24.46 25.65
N SER A 71 -18.69 -25.22 26.42
CA SER A 71 -19.29 -26.47 25.96
C SER A 71 -20.17 -26.23 24.72
N LYS A 72 -21.11 -25.29 24.81
CA LYS A 72 -22.04 -24.97 23.72
C LYS A 72 -21.35 -24.46 22.46
N ALA A 73 -20.37 -23.57 22.60
CA ALA A 73 -19.63 -23.03 21.47
C ALA A 73 -18.80 -24.10 20.73
N ILE A 74 -18.30 -25.12 21.45
CA ILE A 74 -17.58 -26.26 20.85
C ILE A 74 -18.56 -27.26 20.20
N GLU A 75 -19.74 -27.50 20.78
CA GLU A 75 -20.77 -28.33 20.15
C GLU A 75 -21.30 -27.74 18.83
N GLU A 76 -21.41 -26.41 18.74
CA GLU A 76 -21.93 -25.71 17.55
C GLU A 76 -20.91 -25.54 16.43
N ASN A 77 -19.62 -25.34 16.74
CA ASN A 77 -18.58 -25.01 15.76
C ASN A 77 -17.56 -26.15 15.52
N GLY A 78 -17.51 -27.13 16.42
CA GLY A 78 -16.51 -28.20 16.41
C GLY A 78 -15.14 -27.77 16.94
N ASP A 79 -14.37 -28.73 17.47
CA ASP A 79 -13.11 -28.52 18.19
C ASP A 79 -11.91 -28.14 17.28
N GLY A 80 -12.16 -27.82 16.01
CA GLY A 80 -11.14 -27.61 14.97
C GLY A 80 -10.81 -26.14 14.64
N ASP A 81 -11.63 -25.18 15.06
CA ASP A 81 -11.45 -23.75 14.72
C ASP A 81 -11.54 -22.84 15.95
N MET A 82 -10.38 -22.30 16.36
CA MET A 82 -10.23 -21.39 17.48
C MET A 82 -11.02 -20.08 17.30
N ASP A 83 -11.02 -19.51 16.10
CA ASP A 83 -11.59 -18.19 15.85
C ASP A 83 -13.11 -18.27 15.80
N SER A 84 -13.68 -19.34 15.24
CA SER A 84 -15.15 -19.56 15.27
C SER A 84 -15.67 -19.78 16.70
N ILE A 85 -14.99 -20.60 17.51
CA ILE A 85 -15.37 -20.80 18.94
C ILE A 85 -15.29 -19.47 19.72
N LEU A 86 -14.22 -18.68 19.54
CA LEU A 86 -14.05 -17.40 20.22
C LEU A 86 -15.11 -16.37 19.82
N ASN A 87 -15.48 -16.29 18.53
CA ASN A 87 -16.55 -15.40 18.08
C ASN A 87 -17.93 -15.82 18.62
N ALA A 88 -18.21 -17.12 18.71
CA ALA A 88 -19.43 -17.62 19.36
C ALA A 88 -19.47 -17.27 20.85
N LEU A 89 -18.38 -17.50 21.58
CA LEU A 89 -18.24 -17.13 23.00
C LEU A 89 -18.45 -15.63 23.27
N LEU A 90 -17.83 -14.78 22.46
CA LEU A 90 -18.01 -13.32 22.56
C LEU A 90 -19.45 -12.89 22.25
N THR A 91 -20.12 -13.59 21.31
CA THR A 91 -21.53 -13.36 21.00
C THR A 91 -22.43 -13.74 22.18
N TYR A 92 -22.19 -14.89 22.83
CA TYR A 92 -22.97 -15.31 24.00
C TYR A 92 -22.78 -14.40 25.21
N ALA A 93 -21.55 -13.95 25.49
CA ALA A 93 -21.29 -12.96 26.53
C ALA A 93 -22.01 -11.61 26.28
N HIS A 94 -22.27 -11.25 25.01
CA HIS A 94 -23.04 -10.06 24.65
C HIS A 94 -24.56 -10.23 24.79
N LEU A 95 -25.06 -11.47 24.69
CA LEU A 95 -26.47 -11.80 24.87
C LEU A 95 -26.85 -11.92 26.35
N GLU A 96 -25.99 -12.48 27.19
CA GLU A 96 -26.21 -12.58 28.65
C GLU A 96 -26.13 -11.21 29.36
N SER A 97 -25.47 -10.22 28.77
CA SER A 97 -25.34 -8.87 29.33
C SER A 97 -26.48 -7.90 28.97
N SER A 98 -27.54 -8.38 28.30
CA SER A 98 -28.75 -7.60 28.00
C SER A 98 -29.96 -8.05 28.83
N PRO A 99 -30.67 -7.15 29.54
CA PRO A 99 -31.87 -7.52 30.30
C PRO A 99 -33.02 -7.89 29.34
N GLN A 100 -33.63 -9.06 29.54
CA GLN A 100 -34.71 -9.54 28.67
C GLN A 100 -35.98 -8.68 28.79
N ILE A 101 -36.47 -8.20 27.65
CA ILE A 101 -37.83 -7.68 27.52
C ILE A 101 -38.74 -8.86 27.15
N ILE A 102 -39.81 -9.05 27.93
CA ILE A 102 -40.80 -10.09 27.69
C ILE A 102 -41.79 -9.60 26.62
N GLU A 103 -41.67 -10.09 25.40
CA GLU A 103 -42.74 -9.98 24.40
C GLU A 103 -43.78 -11.09 24.60
N ASN A 104 -45.05 -10.71 24.73
CA ASN A 104 -46.20 -11.60 24.56
C ASN A 104 -47.16 -10.97 23.55
N HIS A 105 -47.40 -11.65 22.44
CA HIS A 105 -48.45 -11.27 21.47
C HIS A 105 -49.85 -11.32 22.10
N PRO A 106 -50.81 -10.56 21.55
CA PRO A 106 -51.90 -11.26 20.85
C PRO A 106 -52.32 -10.61 19.51
N GLU A 107 -52.97 -11.39 18.65
CA GLU A 107 -53.60 -10.92 17.41
C GLU A 107 -55.13 -10.78 17.52
N THR A 108 -55.73 -9.91 16.68
CA THR A 108 -57.18 -9.81 16.33
C THR A 108 -58.19 -9.52 17.48
N GLN A 109 -59.05 -8.50 17.42
CA GLN A 109 -60.12 -8.31 16.41
C GLN A 109 -60.73 -6.88 16.40
N GLN A 110 -61.14 -6.43 15.21
CA GLN A 110 -62.33 -5.61 14.85
C GLN A 110 -62.65 -4.22 15.48
N ASN A 111 -63.16 -3.34 14.58
CA ASN A 111 -64.08 -2.20 14.77
C ASN A 111 -63.57 -0.87 15.40
N GLY A 112 -64.05 0.25 14.84
CA GLY A 112 -64.12 1.56 15.53
C GLY A 112 -63.79 2.79 14.69
N ASP A 113 -64.75 3.69 14.50
CA ASP A 113 -64.58 5.05 13.96
C ASP A 113 -64.21 6.09 15.05
N VAL A 114 -64.04 7.35 14.62
CA VAL A 114 -64.14 8.62 15.38
C VAL A 114 -62.81 9.25 15.85
N ALA A 115 -62.82 10.59 15.95
CA ALA A 115 -61.66 11.49 16.10
C ALA A 115 -61.79 12.43 17.34
N ALA A 116 -61.00 13.52 17.34
CA ALA A 116 -60.72 14.50 18.43
C ALA A 116 -59.60 14.04 19.40
N LYS A 117 -58.58 14.85 19.75
CA LYS A 117 -58.46 16.25 20.23
C LYS A 117 -58.86 16.46 21.72
N VAL A 118 -57.84 16.54 22.58
CA VAL A 118 -57.53 17.54 23.66
C VAL A 118 -56.11 17.18 24.17
N ASP A 119 -55.18 18.08 24.53
CA ASP A 119 -55.16 19.11 25.60
C ASP A 119 -55.28 18.47 27.01
N ASP A 120 -54.53 18.80 28.06
CA ASP A 120 -53.34 19.66 28.30
C ASP A 120 -52.80 19.32 29.74
N VAL A 121 -51.96 20.18 30.33
CA VAL A 121 -51.73 20.42 31.78
C VAL A 121 -50.43 19.89 32.39
N LEU A 122 -49.55 20.85 32.72
CA LEU A 122 -48.38 20.73 33.59
C LEU A 122 -48.73 20.38 35.05
N VAL A 123 -47.84 19.66 35.73
CA VAL A 123 -47.54 19.90 37.15
C VAL A 123 -46.01 19.83 37.35
N GLN A 124 -45.43 20.85 37.98
CA GLN A 124 -44.07 20.83 38.53
C GLN A 124 -44.10 20.35 39.98
N ASN A 125 -43.01 19.77 40.47
CA ASN A 125 -42.62 19.90 41.88
C ASN A 125 -41.12 19.63 42.09
N GLN A 126 -40.62 19.97 43.27
CA GLN A 126 -39.22 20.29 43.53
C GLN A 126 -38.72 19.74 44.88
N ASP A 127 -37.38 19.64 44.98
CA ASP A 127 -36.53 19.76 46.18
C ASP A 127 -36.56 18.70 47.33
N ALA A 128 -35.34 18.23 47.67
CA ALA A 128 -34.79 18.03 49.04
C ALA A 128 -35.33 16.88 49.95
N ASP A 129 -34.60 16.28 50.92
CA ASP A 129 -33.16 16.32 51.27
C ASP A 129 -32.70 15.12 52.17
N SER A 130 -31.41 15.10 52.54
CA SER A 130 -30.79 14.59 53.78
C SER A 130 -30.39 13.09 53.98
N ASP A 131 -29.05 12.90 54.09
CA ASP A 131 -28.25 12.16 55.11
C ASP A 131 -28.61 10.71 55.54
N LEU A 132 -27.66 9.77 55.63
CA LEU A 132 -26.53 9.79 56.59
C LEU A 132 -25.29 8.94 56.17
N LYS A 133 -24.09 9.46 56.47
CA LYS A 133 -22.86 8.86 57.09
C LYS A 133 -22.63 7.33 57.05
N SER A 134 -21.40 6.79 56.98
CA SER A 134 -20.04 7.31 57.31
C SER A 134 -18.96 6.33 56.83
N ASP A 135 -17.64 6.58 56.81
CA ASP A 135 -16.73 7.75 56.73
C ASP A 135 -15.27 7.17 56.72
N VAL A 136 -14.24 7.87 56.18
CA VAL A 136 -12.77 7.60 56.35
C VAL A 136 -12.26 6.29 55.68
N ASP A 137 -11.10 6.15 55.00
CA ASP A 137 -9.93 7.00 54.62
C ASP A 137 -9.37 6.49 53.23
N SER A 138 -8.18 6.78 52.64
CA SER A 138 -6.94 7.51 53.00
C SER A 138 -6.17 7.99 51.73
N ASP A 139 -4.89 8.37 51.85
CA ASP A 139 -4.09 9.10 50.83
C ASP A 139 -3.18 8.31 49.85
N CYS A 140 -2.88 9.02 48.77
CA CYS A 140 -2.17 8.76 47.50
C CYS A 140 -0.61 8.70 47.56
N TRP A 141 0.04 8.62 46.36
CA TRP A 141 1.45 8.91 45.97
C TRP A 141 2.54 7.78 45.85
N SER A 142 2.90 7.47 44.59
CA SER A 142 4.28 7.49 44.01
C SER A 142 5.27 6.29 44.00
N SER A 143 5.98 6.18 42.86
CA SER A 143 7.41 5.81 42.58
C SER A 143 8.01 4.40 42.83
N ASP A 144 8.42 3.77 41.71
CA ASP A 144 9.79 3.39 41.27
C ASP A 144 10.75 2.48 42.08
N TYR A 145 11.67 1.85 41.32
CA TYR A 145 12.78 0.93 41.66
C TYR A 145 12.36 -0.52 42.05
N ASP A 146 12.88 -1.67 41.55
CA ASP A 146 14.08 -2.12 40.79
C ASP A 146 15.03 -3.02 41.64
N GLU A 147 15.84 -3.86 40.97
CA GLU A 147 16.86 -4.83 41.46
C GLU A 147 16.47 -6.25 41.97
N ASN A 148 16.81 -7.24 41.13
CA ASN A 148 17.71 -8.39 41.37
C ASN A 148 17.41 -9.59 42.31
N ILE A 149 17.37 -10.78 41.67
CA ILE A 149 18.17 -12.01 41.93
C ILE A 149 18.20 -12.61 43.36
N CYS A 150 17.65 -13.83 43.52
CA CYS A 150 18.45 -15.00 43.93
C CYS A 150 17.79 -16.36 43.62
N GLU A 151 18.60 -17.42 43.67
CA GLU A 151 18.35 -18.82 43.32
C GLU A 151 17.69 -19.64 44.45
N ASP A 152 17.07 -20.78 44.12
CA ASP A 152 17.20 -22.05 44.87
C ASP A 152 16.74 -23.27 44.02
N PHE A 153 16.95 -24.49 44.56
CA PHE A 153 16.53 -25.84 44.14
C PHE A 153 17.54 -26.74 43.40
N SER A 154 18.71 -26.89 44.04
CA SER A 154 19.26 -28.18 44.55
C SER A 154 19.38 -29.43 43.64
N ASP A 155 20.61 -29.98 43.58
CA ASP A 155 20.95 -31.30 43.01
C ASP A 155 20.38 -32.52 43.75
N SER A 156 20.12 -33.59 42.99
CA SER A 156 20.54 -34.99 43.25
C SER A 156 20.31 -35.84 41.98
N ASP A 157 21.01 -36.94 41.68
CA ASP A 157 21.80 -37.80 42.57
C ASP A 157 22.91 -38.60 41.85
N SER A 158 23.95 -38.97 42.61
CA SER A 158 24.83 -40.15 42.47
C SER A 158 25.56 -40.49 41.15
N CYS A 159 26.87 -40.21 41.14
CA CYS A 159 27.86 -41.14 40.57
C CYS A 159 28.43 -42.07 41.67
N PRO A 160 28.91 -43.26 41.30
CA PRO A 160 30.27 -43.61 41.71
C PRO A 160 31.09 -44.24 40.57
N GLY A 161 32.41 -44.06 40.60
CA GLY A 161 33.35 -44.69 39.68
C GLY A 161 34.62 -45.17 40.38
N THR A 162 35.47 -45.87 39.64
CA THR A 162 36.84 -46.24 40.06
C THR A 162 37.81 -46.04 38.91
N GLU A 163 38.64 -45.02 39.06
CA GLU A 163 40.03 -44.82 38.61
C GLU A 163 40.62 -45.86 37.62
N ASP A 164 41.16 -45.40 36.48
CA ASP A 164 42.63 -45.42 36.28
C ASP A 164 43.17 -44.47 35.17
N SER A 165 44.23 -43.76 35.52
CA SER A 165 45.37 -43.17 34.76
C SER A 165 45.31 -42.78 33.25
N PHE A 166 45.71 -41.52 33.00
CA PHE A 166 46.10 -40.86 31.73
C PHE A 166 47.20 -41.59 30.89
N PRO A 167 47.27 -41.45 29.53
CA PRO A 167 47.71 -40.19 28.88
C PRO A 167 47.12 -39.79 27.51
N PHE A 168 47.40 -38.54 27.11
CA PHE A 168 47.03 -37.90 25.84
C PHE A 168 47.63 -38.57 24.58
N LEU A 169 46.81 -38.85 23.56
CA LEU A 169 47.20 -39.03 22.16
C LEU A 169 46.08 -38.51 21.21
N SER A 170 46.44 -38.07 20.01
CA SER A 170 45.53 -37.37 19.08
C SER A 170 44.50 -38.28 18.40
N LYS A 171 43.24 -37.82 18.32
CA LYS A 171 42.10 -38.57 17.75
C LYS A 171 41.95 -38.45 16.22
N GLU A 172 42.60 -37.47 15.59
CA GLU A 172 42.50 -37.18 14.15
C GLU A 172 42.71 -38.40 13.20
N PRO A 173 43.77 -39.23 13.34
CA PRO A 173 44.01 -40.33 12.39
C PRO A 173 42.94 -41.42 12.42
N GLN A 174 42.17 -41.55 13.50
CA GLN A 174 41.06 -42.49 13.59
C GLN A 174 39.83 -42.00 12.81
N LYS A 175 39.49 -40.70 12.91
CA LYS A 175 38.41 -40.08 12.11
C LYS A 175 38.65 -40.27 10.60
N ILE A 176 39.88 -39.99 10.15
CA ILE A 176 40.30 -40.13 8.74
C ILE A 176 40.19 -41.58 8.24
N LYS A 177 40.53 -42.57 9.08
CA LYS A 177 40.40 -43.98 8.71
C LYS A 177 38.93 -44.39 8.54
N TYR A 178 38.06 -43.96 9.45
CA TYR A 178 36.63 -44.28 9.39
C TYR A 178 35.95 -43.70 8.15
N LEU A 179 36.20 -42.43 7.82
CA LEU A 179 35.65 -41.80 6.61
C LEU A 179 36.16 -42.44 5.31
N ARG A 180 37.39 -42.98 5.31
CA ARG A 180 37.92 -43.75 4.18
C ARG A 180 37.30 -45.14 4.07
N GLU A 181 36.96 -45.77 5.19
CA GLU A 181 36.22 -47.05 5.23
C GLU A 181 34.74 -46.86 4.81
N MET A 182 34.17 -45.67 5.00
CA MET A 182 32.90 -45.22 4.42
C MET A 182 32.97 -44.91 2.90
N GLY A 183 34.16 -44.97 2.29
CA GLY A 183 34.35 -44.81 0.84
C GLY A 183 34.62 -43.39 0.35
N TYR A 184 34.72 -42.39 1.23
CA TYR A 184 35.05 -41.02 0.82
C TYR A 184 36.53 -40.90 0.39
N PRO A 185 36.85 -40.09 -0.64
CA PRO A 185 38.22 -39.94 -1.12
C PRO A 185 39.04 -39.03 -0.18
N ALA A 186 40.35 -39.28 -0.09
CA ALA A 186 41.19 -38.73 0.97
C ALA A 186 41.45 -37.22 0.88
N ASP A 187 41.34 -36.65 -0.31
CA ASP A 187 41.38 -35.22 -0.58
C ASP A 187 40.12 -34.51 -0.06
N GLU A 188 38.93 -35.06 -0.30
CA GLU A 188 37.68 -34.47 0.22
C GLU A 188 37.57 -34.58 1.74
N ILE A 189 38.04 -35.70 2.32
CA ILE A 189 38.18 -35.84 3.78
C ILE A 189 39.11 -34.75 4.35
N SER A 190 40.20 -34.43 3.65
CA SER A 190 41.16 -33.40 4.10
C SER A 190 40.54 -31.99 4.02
N ILE A 191 39.80 -31.68 2.95
CA ILE A 191 39.09 -30.41 2.78
C ILE A 191 37.99 -30.26 3.85
N ALA A 192 37.27 -31.34 4.19
CA ALA A 192 36.25 -31.32 5.24
C ALA A 192 36.86 -31.03 6.62
N LEU A 193 37.99 -31.67 6.96
CA LEU A 193 38.72 -31.43 8.22
C LEU A 193 39.28 -30.00 8.32
N GLU A 194 39.81 -29.44 7.23
CA GLU A 194 40.26 -28.04 7.17
C GLU A 194 39.10 -27.05 7.38
N ARG A 195 37.90 -27.38 6.88
CA ARG A 195 36.73 -26.49 6.90
C ARG A 195 35.90 -26.56 8.17
N CYS A 196 35.75 -27.74 8.76
CA CYS A 196 34.93 -27.94 9.95
C CYS A 196 35.78 -27.84 11.24
N GLY A 197 37.06 -28.18 11.16
CA GLY A 197 38.00 -28.16 12.29
C GLY A 197 38.17 -29.54 12.96
N PRO A 198 39.21 -29.69 13.81
CA PRO A 198 39.66 -31.00 14.30
C PRO A 198 38.69 -31.68 15.28
N GLU A 199 37.87 -30.92 16.01
CA GLU A 199 36.93 -31.47 17.00
C GLU A 199 35.64 -32.04 16.38
N SER A 200 35.27 -31.61 15.17
CA SER A 200 34.04 -32.02 14.44
C SER A 200 33.74 -33.52 14.49
N THR A 201 32.47 -33.88 14.59
CA THR A 201 32.02 -35.28 14.56
C THR A 201 32.27 -35.92 13.18
N ILE A 202 32.21 -37.25 13.11
CA ILE A 202 32.35 -37.99 11.84
C ILE A 202 31.13 -37.75 10.94
N GLU A 203 29.96 -37.50 11.53
CA GLU A 203 28.69 -37.23 10.85
C GLU A 203 28.73 -35.87 10.13
N GLU A 204 29.11 -34.79 10.82
CA GLU A 204 29.27 -33.45 10.22
C GLU A 204 30.28 -33.45 9.05
N LEU A 205 31.37 -34.20 9.17
CA LEU A 205 32.36 -34.35 8.10
C LEU A 205 31.82 -35.13 6.89
N ALA A 206 30.99 -36.14 7.11
CA ALA A 206 30.37 -36.93 6.04
C ALA A 206 29.28 -36.12 5.28
N ASP A 207 28.45 -35.37 6.01
CA ASP A 207 27.44 -34.49 5.42
C ASP A 207 28.08 -33.35 4.60
N PHE A 208 29.17 -32.75 5.10
CA PHE A 208 29.92 -31.73 4.37
C PHE A 208 30.47 -32.24 3.03
N ILE A 209 31.06 -33.45 3.02
CA ILE A 209 31.57 -34.08 1.79
C ILE A 209 30.41 -34.39 0.84
N THR A 210 29.32 -34.96 1.34
CA THR A 210 28.14 -35.32 0.53
C THR A 210 27.50 -34.10 -0.13
N ALA A 211 27.33 -33.00 0.61
CA ALA A 211 26.83 -31.74 0.08
C ALA A 211 27.77 -31.14 -0.99
N ALA A 212 29.10 -31.21 -0.76
CA ALA A 212 30.09 -30.73 -1.73
C ALA A 212 30.10 -31.56 -3.03
N GLN A 213 29.94 -32.89 -2.94
CA GLN A 213 29.80 -33.76 -4.12
C GLN A 213 28.52 -33.45 -4.89
N TYR A 214 27.38 -33.27 -4.20
CA TYR A 214 26.10 -32.99 -4.85
C TYR A 214 26.11 -31.63 -5.57
N ALA A 215 26.70 -30.60 -4.97
CA ALA A 215 26.88 -29.29 -5.60
C ALA A 215 27.68 -29.37 -6.91
N ARG A 216 28.77 -30.16 -6.95
CA ARG A 216 29.56 -30.38 -8.17
C ARG A 216 28.80 -31.18 -9.23
N ALA A 217 27.99 -32.15 -8.82
CA ALA A 217 27.22 -32.99 -9.76
C ALA A 217 26.16 -32.17 -10.55
N LEU A 218 25.54 -31.19 -9.90
CA LEU A 218 24.56 -30.29 -10.56
C LEU A 218 25.20 -29.44 -11.66
N ASP A 219 26.40 -28.91 -11.42
CA ASP A 219 27.11 -27.96 -12.30
C ASP A 219 27.56 -28.61 -13.64
N VAL A 220 27.73 -29.94 -13.66
CA VAL A 220 28.18 -30.72 -14.84
C VAL A 220 27.02 -31.06 -15.80
N SER A 221 25.75 -30.83 -15.41
CA SER A 221 24.57 -31.32 -16.16
C SER A 221 24.17 -30.51 -17.41
N TYR A 222 24.78 -29.35 -17.67
CA TYR A 222 24.42 -28.49 -18.80
C TYR A 222 25.08 -28.90 -20.14
N VAL A 223 24.35 -29.68 -20.94
CA VAL A 223 24.66 -29.92 -22.36
C VAL A 223 23.45 -29.56 -23.23
N ASP A 224 23.61 -28.59 -24.14
CA ASP A 224 22.53 -28.10 -25.01
C ASP A 224 22.10 -29.13 -26.07
N PRO A 225 20.81 -29.50 -26.17
CA PRO A 225 20.29 -30.33 -27.26
C PRO A 225 19.96 -29.51 -28.53
N PRO A 226 20.07 -30.08 -29.74
CA PRO A 226 19.90 -29.35 -31.00
C PRO A 226 18.43 -28.99 -31.32
N ALA A 227 18.24 -27.88 -32.03
CA ALA A 227 16.95 -27.16 -32.10
C ALA A 227 15.94 -27.66 -33.16
N LYS A 228 14.64 -27.60 -32.79
CA LYS A 228 13.45 -27.45 -33.68
C LYS A 228 12.17 -27.27 -32.83
N PRO A 229 11.05 -26.84 -33.44
CA PRO A 229 10.67 -25.45 -33.71
C PRO A 229 10.01 -24.74 -32.50
N LYS A 230 9.78 -23.43 -32.60
CA LYS A 230 9.35 -22.58 -31.47
C LYS A 230 7.83 -22.48 -31.31
N LEU A 231 7.32 -22.75 -30.10
CA LEU A 231 6.03 -22.23 -29.63
C LEU A 231 6.25 -20.86 -28.97
N PHE A 232 5.35 -19.89 -29.18
CA PHE A 232 5.64 -18.47 -28.89
C PHE A 232 5.59 -18.05 -27.40
N GLY A 233 5.23 -18.93 -26.48
CA GLY A 233 5.00 -18.59 -25.06
C GLY A 233 6.26 -18.27 -24.21
N ASP A 234 7.45 -18.66 -24.65
CA ASP A 234 8.67 -18.59 -23.82
C ASP A 234 9.50 -17.30 -23.96
N PHE A 235 9.29 -16.48 -24.99
CA PHE A 235 10.14 -15.31 -25.23
C PHE A 235 10.10 -14.30 -24.07
N SER A 236 8.91 -14.03 -23.51
CA SER A 236 8.74 -13.13 -22.36
C SER A 236 9.36 -13.70 -21.08
N LYS A 237 9.14 -14.99 -20.79
CA LYS A 237 9.74 -15.71 -19.65
C LYS A 237 11.27 -15.72 -19.74
N ARG A 238 11.83 -15.97 -20.94
CA ARG A 238 13.28 -16.02 -21.18
C ARG A 238 13.92 -14.63 -21.11
N LYS A 239 13.23 -13.57 -21.59
CA LYS A 239 13.63 -12.16 -21.37
C LYS A 239 13.65 -11.82 -19.87
N LYS A 240 12.59 -12.16 -19.12
CA LYS A 240 12.51 -11.92 -17.67
C LYS A 240 13.61 -12.64 -16.89
N ARG A 241 13.82 -13.95 -17.11
CA ARG A 241 14.89 -14.72 -16.45
C ARG A 241 16.30 -14.18 -16.75
N ARG A 242 16.59 -13.86 -18.03
CA ARG A 242 17.90 -13.33 -18.41
C ARG A 242 18.19 -11.97 -17.77
N MET A 243 17.21 -11.06 -17.75
CA MET A 243 17.34 -9.74 -17.13
C MET A 243 17.50 -9.83 -15.61
N LEU A 244 16.83 -10.79 -14.94
CA LEU A 244 16.99 -11.01 -13.49
C LEU A 244 18.42 -11.45 -13.16
N TYR A 245 18.96 -12.41 -13.92
CA TYR A 245 20.34 -12.89 -13.79
C TYR A 245 21.38 -11.79 -14.10
N GLU A 246 21.12 -10.93 -15.07
CA GLU A 246 21.97 -9.76 -15.36
C GLU A 246 21.91 -8.71 -14.22
N LEU A 247 20.80 -8.62 -13.48
CA LEU A 247 20.66 -7.77 -12.29
C LEU A 247 21.41 -8.35 -11.07
N GLU A 248 21.28 -9.66 -10.83
CA GLU A 248 22.04 -10.40 -9.81
C GLU A 248 23.56 -10.30 -10.05
N LYS A 249 23.99 -10.46 -11.30
CA LYS A 249 25.39 -10.32 -11.70
C LYS A 249 25.95 -8.90 -11.54
N LYS A 250 25.10 -7.86 -11.55
CA LYS A 250 25.48 -6.50 -11.17
C LYS A 250 25.53 -6.32 -9.65
N LYS A 251 24.53 -6.83 -8.90
CA LYS A 251 24.57 -6.88 -7.41
C LYS A 251 25.88 -7.53 -6.90
N GLN A 252 26.35 -8.61 -7.55
CA GLN A 252 27.60 -9.30 -7.19
C GLN A 252 28.90 -8.57 -7.58
N LYS A 253 28.87 -7.56 -8.47
CA LYS A 253 30.08 -6.90 -9.00
C LYS A 253 30.49 -5.61 -8.28
N GLY A 254 29.64 -5.05 -7.41
CA GLY A 254 29.89 -3.76 -6.76
C GLY A 254 29.87 -2.55 -7.71
N GLU A 255 29.47 -2.74 -8.97
CA GLU A 255 29.38 -1.69 -10.00
C GLU A 255 28.08 -0.86 -9.84
N PHE A 256 27.99 -0.15 -8.72
CA PHE A 256 27.07 0.97 -8.52
C PHE A 256 27.90 2.24 -8.30
N GLU A 257 27.89 3.13 -9.28
CA GLU A 257 28.43 4.49 -9.15
C GLU A 257 27.58 5.32 -8.16
N ASP A 258 28.17 6.41 -7.67
CA ASP A 258 27.83 7.15 -6.45
C ASP A 258 26.35 7.36 -6.10
N ASP A 259 26.08 7.59 -4.81
CA ASP A 259 24.75 7.82 -4.24
C ASP A 259 24.14 9.20 -4.54
N GLU A 260 24.11 9.56 -5.82
CA GLU A 260 23.24 10.63 -6.29
C GLU A 260 21.75 10.24 -6.14
N PRO A 261 20.93 11.10 -5.50
CA PRO A 261 19.48 10.95 -5.50
C PRO A 261 18.89 11.29 -6.88
N ILE A 262 17.68 10.79 -7.17
CA ILE A 262 17.00 11.06 -8.44
C ILE A 262 16.82 12.58 -8.63
N ARG A 263 17.52 13.14 -9.62
CA ARG A 263 17.51 14.57 -9.98
C ARG A 263 16.18 14.99 -10.63
N LEU A 264 15.11 15.05 -9.83
CA LEU A 264 13.80 15.52 -10.27
C LEU A 264 13.87 16.98 -10.77
N PRO A 265 13.22 17.33 -11.90
CA PRO A 265 13.21 18.70 -12.42
C PRO A 265 12.71 19.72 -11.40
N LYS A 266 13.39 20.87 -11.31
CA LYS A 266 12.96 22.04 -10.53
C LYS A 266 12.82 23.22 -11.51
N PRO A 267 11.59 23.66 -11.88
CA PRO A 267 10.29 23.18 -11.44
C PRO A 267 9.82 21.89 -12.14
N MET A 268 8.93 21.12 -11.48
CA MET A 268 8.29 19.92 -12.04
C MET A 268 7.10 20.30 -12.95
N ILE A 269 7.37 20.74 -14.17
CA ILE A 269 6.36 21.18 -15.16
C ILE A 269 6.16 20.20 -16.33
N GLY A 270 6.75 19.01 -16.29
CA GLY A 270 6.69 18.05 -17.39
C GLY A 270 7.22 18.64 -18.71
N PHE A 271 6.52 18.35 -19.80
CA PHE A 271 6.72 18.95 -21.13
C PHE A 271 5.87 20.24 -21.31
N GLY A 272 5.39 20.83 -20.21
CA GLY A 272 4.66 22.10 -20.15
C GLY A 272 3.36 22.01 -19.36
N VAL A 273 2.97 23.09 -18.68
CA VAL A 273 1.70 23.20 -17.93
C VAL A 273 0.91 24.44 -18.36
N PRO A 274 -0.43 24.49 -18.20
CA PRO A 274 -1.30 25.50 -18.83
C PRO A 274 -1.04 26.99 -18.51
N THR A 275 -0.15 27.33 -17.58
CA THR A 275 0.10 28.72 -17.14
C THR A 275 1.56 29.07 -16.90
N GLU A 276 2.50 28.17 -17.21
CA GLU A 276 3.94 28.49 -17.18
C GLU A 276 4.44 28.60 -18.63
N PRO A 277 5.31 29.58 -18.96
CA PRO A 277 5.88 29.69 -20.30
C PRO A 277 6.78 28.48 -20.59
N CYS A 278 6.31 27.57 -21.44
CA CYS A 278 7.01 26.33 -21.75
C CYS A 278 7.98 26.51 -22.94
N PRO A 279 9.25 26.06 -22.86
CA PRO A 279 10.11 25.94 -24.04
C PRO A 279 9.59 24.84 -24.98
N THR A 280 9.91 24.94 -26.28
CA THR A 280 9.47 23.95 -27.27
C THR A 280 10.21 22.61 -27.14
N PHE A 281 9.68 21.72 -26.30
CA PHE A 281 10.17 20.35 -26.16
C PHE A 281 10.05 19.59 -27.50
N HIS A 282 11.16 19.05 -27.98
CA HIS A 282 11.21 18.15 -29.12
C HIS A 282 11.58 16.76 -28.61
N ARG A 283 10.66 15.79 -28.68
CA ARG A 283 10.87 14.42 -28.19
C ARG A 283 10.73 13.41 -29.33
N THR A 284 11.86 12.86 -29.78
CA THR A 284 11.87 11.72 -30.71
C THR A 284 11.58 10.43 -29.95
N LEU A 285 10.57 9.68 -30.38
CA LEU A 285 10.24 8.36 -29.82
C LEU A 285 10.90 7.24 -30.65
N PRO A 286 11.41 6.17 -30.02
CA PRO A 286 11.83 4.96 -30.73
C PRO A 286 10.66 4.32 -31.50
N GLU A 287 10.94 3.69 -32.64
CA GLU A 287 9.91 3.07 -33.49
C GLU A 287 9.00 2.09 -32.72
N GLY A 288 9.59 1.25 -31.85
CA GLY A 288 8.85 0.32 -30.99
C GLY A 288 7.93 1.00 -29.97
N ALA A 289 8.17 2.27 -29.62
CA ALA A 289 7.34 3.06 -28.73
C ALA A 289 6.13 3.69 -29.43
N LEU A 290 6.19 3.95 -30.74
CA LEU A 290 5.13 4.62 -31.50
C LEU A 290 3.79 3.88 -31.43
N GLY A 291 2.68 4.63 -31.49
CA GLY A 291 1.33 4.07 -31.54
C GLY A 291 0.85 3.77 -32.97
N PRO A 292 -0.31 3.10 -33.14
CA PRO A 292 -1.19 2.59 -32.08
C PRO A 292 -0.69 1.26 -31.45
N PRO A 293 -1.18 0.89 -30.25
CA PRO A 293 -1.95 1.70 -29.31
C PRO A 293 -1.13 2.87 -28.77
N TYR A 294 -1.81 3.94 -28.34
CA TYR A 294 -1.20 4.87 -27.39
C TYR A 294 -1.15 4.21 -26.01
N PHE A 295 -0.12 4.51 -25.22
CA PHE A 295 0.00 4.02 -23.85
C PHE A 295 0.30 5.14 -22.86
N TYR A 296 -0.14 4.99 -21.60
CA TYR A 296 0.04 5.98 -20.54
C TYR A 296 0.16 5.30 -19.17
N TYR A 297 1.34 5.38 -18.56
CA TYR A 297 1.63 4.79 -17.25
C TYR A 297 2.00 5.86 -16.21
N GLU A 298 1.33 5.87 -15.05
CA GLU A 298 1.61 6.76 -13.90
C GLU A 298 2.39 6.02 -12.80
N ASN A 299 3.32 6.72 -12.15
CA ASN A 299 3.92 6.28 -10.90
C ASN A 299 4.37 7.47 -10.03
N VAL A 300 4.64 7.22 -8.74
CA VAL A 300 5.16 8.20 -7.78
C VAL A 300 6.52 8.75 -8.24
N ALA A 301 6.67 10.08 -8.31
CA ALA A 301 7.92 10.70 -8.79
C ALA A 301 9.12 10.35 -7.89
N LEU A 302 8.92 10.40 -6.57
CA LEU A 302 9.91 10.09 -5.53
C LEU A 302 10.07 8.57 -5.29
N ALA A 303 10.12 7.78 -6.37
CA ALA A 303 10.42 6.35 -6.30
C ALA A 303 11.89 6.10 -5.93
N PRO A 304 12.26 4.90 -5.41
CA PRO A 304 13.66 4.53 -5.14
C PRO A 304 14.58 4.60 -6.38
N LYS A 305 15.90 4.78 -6.15
CA LYS A 305 16.97 4.74 -7.17
C LYS A 305 16.84 3.45 -8.02
N GLY A 306 17.03 3.53 -9.33
CA GLY A 306 16.88 2.38 -10.25
C GLY A 306 15.45 2.07 -10.69
N VAL A 307 14.41 2.58 -10.01
CA VAL A 307 13.01 2.27 -10.35
C VAL A 307 12.59 2.94 -11.66
N TRP A 308 12.81 4.24 -11.82
CA TRP A 308 12.48 4.95 -13.07
C TRP A 308 13.29 4.45 -14.26
N ASP A 309 14.56 4.12 -14.06
CA ASP A 309 15.43 3.54 -15.10
C ASP A 309 14.92 2.17 -15.57
N THR A 310 14.30 1.40 -14.67
CA THR A 310 13.71 0.11 -15.00
C THR A 310 12.34 0.27 -15.65
N ILE A 311 11.51 1.23 -15.20
CA ILE A 311 10.21 1.50 -15.82
C ILE A 311 10.41 2.00 -17.27
N SER A 312 11.31 2.95 -17.49
CA SER A 312 11.68 3.43 -18.83
C SER A 312 12.17 2.29 -19.73
N ARG A 313 13.15 1.49 -19.28
CA ARG A 313 13.72 0.36 -20.04
C ARG A 313 12.69 -0.73 -20.42
N PHE A 314 11.62 -0.89 -19.64
CA PHE A 314 10.51 -1.79 -19.98
C PHE A 314 9.44 -1.13 -20.85
N LEU A 315 9.28 0.19 -20.80
CA LEU A 315 8.39 1.00 -21.64
C LEU A 315 9.14 1.67 -22.81
N TYR A 316 9.96 0.88 -23.52
CA TYR A 316 10.66 1.24 -24.76
C TYR A 316 11.66 2.42 -24.64
N ASP A 317 12.32 2.54 -23.49
CA ASP A 317 13.32 3.58 -23.16
C ASP A 317 12.76 5.02 -23.26
N VAL A 318 11.45 5.18 -23.06
CA VAL A 318 10.75 6.48 -23.12
C VAL A 318 10.93 7.27 -21.82
N GLU A 319 11.37 8.52 -21.95
CA GLU A 319 11.58 9.44 -20.81
C GLU A 319 10.27 9.75 -20.05
N PRO A 320 10.29 9.75 -18.69
CA PRO A 320 9.15 10.12 -17.86
C PRO A 320 8.90 11.63 -17.80
N GLU A 321 7.66 12.02 -18.09
CA GLU A 321 7.16 13.37 -17.85
C GLU A 321 6.93 13.59 -16.35
N PHE A 322 7.84 14.31 -15.68
CA PHE A 322 7.74 14.64 -14.26
C PHE A 322 6.98 15.96 -14.01
N VAL A 323 5.77 15.86 -13.45
CA VAL A 323 4.93 17.03 -13.15
C VAL A 323 4.31 16.95 -11.74
N ASP A 324 4.02 18.12 -11.16
CA ASP A 324 3.34 18.26 -9.87
C ASP A 324 1.95 18.86 -10.07
N SER A 325 0.89 18.14 -9.67
CA SER A 325 -0.50 18.63 -9.83
C SER A 325 -0.82 19.95 -9.14
N LYS A 326 0.09 20.53 -8.33
CA LYS A 326 -0.02 21.92 -7.85
C LYS A 326 -0.17 22.94 -8.99
N PHE A 327 0.29 22.64 -10.20
CA PHE A 327 0.10 23.51 -11.38
C PHE A 327 -1.32 23.41 -11.96
N PHE A 328 -2.07 22.38 -11.59
CA PHE A 328 -3.45 22.17 -12.02
C PHE A 328 -4.42 22.60 -10.91
N CYS A 329 -4.35 22.00 -9.71
CA CYS A 329 -5.27 22.24 -8.60
C CYS A 329 -4.59 22.75 -7.30
N ALA A 330 -5.37 22.93 -6.23
CA ALA A 330 -4.91 23.42 -4.93
C ALA A 330 -4.09 22.42 -4.08
N ALA A 331 -3.93 21.16 -4.52
CA ALA A 331 -3.12 20.14 -3.83
C ALA A 331 -1.91 19.72 -4.67
N ALA A 332 -0.74 19.60 -4.04
CA ALA A 332 0.47 19.11 -4.71
C ALA A 332 0.44 17.58 -4.85
N ARG A 333 0.72 17.05 -6.06
CA ARG A 333 0.79 15.60 -6.33
C ARG A 333 1.90 15.37 -7.36
N LYS A 334 3.12 15.14 -6.85
CA LYS A 334 4.31 14.85 -7.67
C LYS A 334 4.21 13.46 -8.28
N ARG A 335 4.21 13.36 -9.61
CA ARG A 335 4.15 12.11 -10.37
C ARG A 335 5.09 12.14 -11.57
N GLY A 336 5.48 10.95 -12.03
CA GLY A 336 6.07 10.75 -13.35
C GLY A 336 5.06 10.01 -14.23
N TYR A 337 5.04 10.35 -15.52
CA TYR A 337 4.15 9.73 -16.51
C TYR A 337 4.96 9.29 -17.73
N ILE A 338 4.91 8.01 -18.10
CA ILE A 338 5.55 7.53 -19.33
C ILE A 338 4.47 7.18 -20.34
N HIS A 339 4.53 7.85 -21.50
CA HIS A 339 3.56 7.71 -22.58
C HIS A 339 4.20 7.97 -23.95
N ASN A 340 3.59 7.42 -24.99
CA ASN A 340 3.90 7.72 -26.39
C ASN A 340 2.97 8.79 -27.02
N LEU A 341 2.06 9.39 -26.23
CA LEU A 341 1.20 10.49 -26.70
C LEU A 341 2.00 11.69 -27.25
N PRO A 342 1.44 12.44 -28.22
CA PRO A 342 1.92 13.77 -28.58
C PRO A 342 1.97 14.74 -27.40
N ILE A 343 2.84 15.75 -27.51
CA ILE A 343 3.02 16.82 -26.52
C ILE A 343 2.56 18.19 -27.04
N GLU A 344 2.45 18.34 -28.36
CA GLU A 344 1.90 19.53 -29.03
C GLU A 344 0.38 19.63 -28.87
N ASN A 345 -0.16 20.85 -28.98
CA ASN A 345 -1.61 21.15 -28.96
C ASN A 345 -2.39 20.65 -27.71
N ARG A 346 -1.71 20.35 -26.61
CA ARG A 346 -2.35 20.09 -25.31
C ARG A 346 -3.14 21.30 -24.82
N TYR A 347 -4.36 21.06 -24.31
CA TYR A 347 -5.22 22.11 -23.73
C TYR A 347 -5.81 21.67 -22.38
N PRO A 348 -6.04 22.60 -21.43
CA PRO A 348 -6.58 22.28 -20.12
C PRO A 348 -8.08 21.95 -20.15
N LEU A 349 -8.56 21.23 -19.13
CA LEU A 349 -9.99 21.17 -18.84
C LEU A 349 -10.54 22.52 -18.42
N LEU A 350 -11.77 22.80 -18.85
CA LEU A 350 -12.54 23.98 -18.48
C LEU A 350 -13.83 23.55 -17.75
N PRO A 351 -14.30 24.29 -16.73
CA PRO A 351 -13.60 25.41 -16.08
C PRO A 351 -12.32 24.96 -15.38
N MET A 352 -11.35 25.86 -15.26
CA MET A 352 -10.11 25.60 -14.51
C MET A 352 -10.43 25.31 -13.03
N PRO A 353 -9.89 24.24 -12.42
CA PRO A 353 -10.11 23.94 -11.01
C PRO A 353 -9.44 24.98 -10.09
N PRO A 354 -9.91 25.12 -8.83
CA PRO A 354 -9.33 26.06 -7.88
C PRO A 354 -7.87 25.73 -7.57
N ARG A 355 -7.04 26.77 -7.48
CA ARG A 355 -5.58 26.69 -7.34
C ARG A 355 -5.06 27.07 -5.96
N THR A 356 -5.82 27.76 -5.11
CA THR A 356 -5.46 27.94 -3.69
C THR A 356 -6.47 27.29 -2.74
N ILE A 357 -6.04 27.03 -1.50
CA ILE A 357 -6.93 26.53 -0.44
C ILE A 357 -8.15 27.44 -0.27
N HIS A 358 -8.00 28.76 -0.41
CA HIS A 358 -9.09 29.71 -0.22
C HIS A 358 -10.04 29.83 -1.41
N GLU A 359 -9.60 29.46 -2.62
CA GLU A 359 -10.50 29.28 -3.77
C GLU A 359 -11.28 27.96 -3.65
N ALA A 360 -10.61 26.89 -3.25
CA ALA A 360 -11.22 25.57 -3.09
C ALA A 360 -12.21 25.52 -1.92
N LEU A 361 -11.82 26.09 -0.77
CA LEU A 361 -12.56 26.03 0.49
C LEU A 361 -12.80 27.44 1.07
N PRO A 362 -13.65 28.29 0.47
CA PRO A 362 -13.78 29.71 0.85
C PRO A 362 -14.14 29.95 2.32
N LEU A 363 -14.87 29.02 2.94
CA LEU A 363 -15.28 29.09 4.35
C LEU A 363 -14.08 29.05 5.32
N THR A 364 -12.98 28.39 4.94
CA THR A 364 -11.76 28.29 5.77
C THR A 364 -11.07 29.63 5.96
N LYS A 365 -11.19 30.54 4.98
CA LYS A 365 -10.51 31.85 4.96
C LYS A 365 -10.85 32.73 6.16
N ARG A 366 -12.04 32.56 6.76
CA ARG A 366 -12.45 33.29 7.97
C ARG A 366 -11.65 32.89 9.22
N TRP A 367 -11.18 31.65 9.27
CA TRP A 367 -10.59 31.03 10.47
C TRP A 367 -9.08 30.80 10.34
N TRP A 368 -8.49 31.21 9.22
CA TRP A 368 -7.10 30.98 8.90
C TRP A 368 -6.17 31.91 9.69
N PRO A 369 -5.24 31.40 10.53
CA PRO A 369 -4.30 32.24 11.26
C PRO A 369 -3.29 32.92 10.34
N ARG A 370 -2.82 34.11 10.73
CA ARG A 370 -1.85 34.89 9.93
C ARG A 370 -0.48 34.18 9.80
N TRP A 371 -0.12 33.34 10.77
CA TRP A 371 1.10 32.54 10.76
C TRP A 371 1.01 31.24 9.95
N ASP A 372 -0.19 30.79 9.55
CA ASP A 372 -0.33 29.62 8.69
C ASP A 372 -0.18 30.02 7.21
N THR A 373 1.07 30.03 6.74
CA THR A 373 1.44 30.47 5.38
C THR A 373 1.05 29.52 4.24
N ARG A 374 0.31 28.43 4.51
CA ARG A 374 -0.07 27.44 3.50
C ARG A 374 -1.15 27.97 2.55
N THR A 375 -0.79 28.19 1.29
CA THR A 375 -1.74 28.47 0.19
C THR A 375 -2.13 27.22 -0.61
N LYS A 376 -1.40 26.11 -0.43
CA LYS A 376 -1.53 24.81 -1.10
C LYS A 376 -1.59 23.68 -0.08
N LEU A 377 -2.27 22.59 -0.42
CA LEU A 377 -2.23 21.32 0.30
C LEU A 377 -1.06 20.45 -0.17
N ASN A 378 -0.62 19.52 0.67
CA ASN A 378 0.33 18.48 0.30
C ASN A 378 -0.38 17.35 -0.48
N CYS A 379 0.35 16.29 -0.81
CA CYS A 379 -0.24 15.10 -1.42
C CYS A 379 -1.38 14.57 -0.55
N LEU A 380 -2.55 14.38 -1.18
CA LEU A 380 -3.71 13.75 -0.59
C LEU A 380 -3.35 12.29 -0.26
N GLN A 381 -3.80 11.82 0.91
CA GLN A 381 -3.43 10.53 1.49
C GLN A 381 -4.65 9.62 1.60
N THR A 382 -4.38 8.32 1.73
CA THR A 382 -5.39 7.27 1.95
C THR A 382 -5.97 7.26 3.37
N ALA A 383 -5.33 7.96 4.31
CA ALA A 383 -5.72 8.10 5.71
C ALA A 383 -5.84 9.57 6.13
N ILE A 384 -6.62 9.82 7.18
CA ILE A 384 -6.89 11.16 7.72
C ILE A 384 -6.39 11.33 9.16
N GLY A 385 -6.14 12.59 9.56
CA GLY A 385 -5.78 12.91 10.94
C GLY A 385 -6.91 12.57 11.93
N SER A 386 -6.55 11.97 13.06
CA SER A 386 -7.53 11.49 14.05
C SER A 386 -8.14 12.63 14.88
N ALA A 387 -9.35 12.41 15.42
CA ALA A 387 -9.98 13.35 16.35
C ALA A 387 -9.07 13.71 17.54
N LYS A 388 -8.36 12.73 18.11
CA LYS A 388 -7.35 12.94 19.19
C LYS A 388 -6.22 13.89 18.77
N LEU A 389 -5.84 13.95 17.49
CA LEU A 389 -4.88 14.92 16.98
C LEU A 389 -5.48 16.33 16.88
N THR A 390 -6.70 16.46 16.33
CA THR A 390 -7.39 17.76 16.24
C THR A 390 -7.66 18.37 17.63
N GLU A 391 -7.97 17.53 18.63
CA GLU A 391 -8.13 17.90 20.03
C GLU A 391 -6.81 18.44 20.62
N ARG A 392 -5.69 17.75 20.40
CA ARG A 392 -4.36 18.20 20.82
C ARG A 392 -3.97 19.53 20.18
N ILE A 393 -4.27 19.72 18.89
CA ILE A 393 -4.01 20.99 18.19
C ILE A 393 -4.87 22.12 18.78
N ARG A 394 -6.16 21.89 19.05
CA ARG A 394 -6.99 22.90 19.72
C ARG A 394 -6.38 23.28 21.08
N LYS A 395 -6.12 22.30 21.96
CA LYS A 395 -5.57 22.57 23.30
C LYS A 395 -4.21 23.29 23.26
N ALA A 396 -3.39 23.07 22.23
CA ALA A 396 -2.09 23.74 22.06
C ALA A 396 -2.20 25.21 21.60
N VAL A 397 -3.35 25.65 21.07
CA VAL A 397 -3.58 27.04 20.61
C VAL A 397 -4.57 27.76 21.54
N GLU A 398 -5.52 27.04 22.14
CA GLU A 398 -6.57 27.53 23.05
C GLU A 398 -6.03 28.10 24.38
N GLN A 399 -4.75 27.90 24.68
CA GLN A 399 -4.02 28.52 25.80
C GLN A 399 -3.55 29.96 25.52
N TYR A 400 -3.72 30.48 24.30
CA TYR A 400 -3.21 31.78 23.88
C TYR A 400 -4.32 32.63 23.25
N ASP A 401 -4.50 33.87 23.76
CA ASP A 401 -5.46 34.83 23.20
C ASP A 401 -4.97 35.51 21.91
N GLY A 402 -3.66 35.48 21.67
CA GLY A 402 -2.99 35.97 20.46
C GLY A 402 -2.29 34.86 19.68
N ASP A 403 -1.29 35.21 18.89
CA ASP A 403 -0.48 34.23 18.16
C ASP A 403 0.35 33.37 19.16
N PRO A 404 0.29 32.03 19.07
CA PRO A 404 0.99 31.15 20.02
C PRO A 404 2.51 31.15 19.78
N PRO A 405 3.33 30.65 20.72
CA PRO A 405 4.79 30.60 20.57
C PRO A 405 5.25 29.85 19.31
N LEU A 406 6.41 30.23 18.76
CA LEU A 406 6.94 29.66 17.50
C LEU A 406 7.09 28.13 17.54
N SER A 407 7.37 27.54 18.70
CA SER A 407 7.40 26.08 18.90
C SER A 407 6.03 25.44 18.72
N ALA A 408 4.97 26.04 19.27
CA ALA A 408 3.59 25.62 19.09
C ALA A 408 3.10 25.85 17.64
N GLN A 409 3.44 26.99 17.03
CA GLN A 409 3.17 27.24 15.60
C GLN A 409 3.82 26.18 14.72
N LYS A 410 5.12 25.88 14.92
CA LYS A 410 5.86 24.85 14.18
C LYS A 410 5.19 23.48 14.33
N PHE A 411 4.88 23.05 15.54
CA PHE A 411 4.16 21.79 15.80
C PHE A 411 2.81 21.73 15.06
N VAL A 412 1.99 22.79 15.14
CA VAL A 412 0.67 22.81 14.47
C VAL A 412 0.84 22.81 12.95
N ILE A 413 1.73 23.63 12.38
CA ILE A 413 2.02 23.64 10.94
C ILE A 413 2.49 22.25 10.47
N GLU A 414 3.38 21.59 11.20
CA GLU A 414 3.86 20.23 10.87
C GLU A 414 2.73 19.21 10.84
N GLN A 415 1.86 19.17 11.85
CA GLN A 415 0.72 18.25 11.86
C GLN A 415 -0.32 18.60 10.78
N CYS A 416 -0.59 19.88 10.55
CA CYS A 416 -1.49 20.33 9.49
C CYS A 416 -0.93 20.07 8.07
N ARG A 417 0.39 20.13 7.87
CA ARG A 417 1.08 19.70 6.64
C ARG A 417 1.07 18.17 6.49
N LYS A 418 1.29 17.43 7.57
CA LYS A 418 1.33 15.96 7.55
C LYS A 418 -0.02 15.33 7.21
N TRP A 419 -1.12 15.88 7.74
CA TRP A 419 -2.46 15.31 7.63
C TRP A 419 -3.44 16.15 6.78
N ASN A 420 -2.94 17.14 6.04
CA ASN A 420 -3.72 18.10 5.23
C ASN A 420 -4.89 18.76 6.01
N LEU A 421 -4.67 19.11 7.27
CA LEU A 421 -5.72 19.71 8.12
C LEU A 421 -5.98 21.17 7.73
N VAL A 422 -7.25 21.57 7.73
CA VAL A 422 -7.72 22.91 7.36
C VAL A 422 -8.46 23.58 8.52
N TRP A 423 -8.43 24.90 8.60
CA TRP A 423 -9.07 25.68 9.67
C TRP A 423 -10.57 25.85 9.41
N VAL A 424 -11.40 25.32 10.32
CA VAL A 424 -12.87 25.28 10.21
C VAL A 424 -13.59 26.10 11.28
N GLY A 425 -12.86 26.58 12.30
CA GLY A 425 -13.39 27.44 13.36
C GLY A 425 -12.27 28.09 14.18
N ARG A 426 -12.61 29.02 15.08
CA ARG A 426 -11.63 29.57 16.05
C ARG A 426 -10.96 28.40 16.80
N ASN A 427 -9.63 28.34 16.69
CA ASN A 427 -8.76 27.31 17.26
C ASN A 427 -9.09 25.85 16.82
N LYS A 428 -9.90 25.65 15.76
CA LYS A 428 -10.36 24.33 15.31
C LYS A 428 -9.86 24.01 13.89
N VAL A 429 -9.07 22.94 13.80
CA VAL A 429 -8.70 22.29 12.54
C VAL A 429 -9.46 20.99 12.34
N ALA A 430 -9.71 20.61 11.09
CA ALA A 430 -10.32 19.34 10.71
C ALA A 430 -9.56 18.70 9.53
N PRO A 431 -9.63 17.36 9.34
CA PRO A 431 -9.29 16.74 8.07
C PRO A 431 -10.28 17.16 6.98
N LEU A 432 -9.89 17.03 5.72
CA LEU A 432 -10.75 17.29 4.56
C LEU A 432 -11.92 16.30 4.50
N GLU A 433 -13.10 16.79 4.16
CA GLU A 433 -14.28 15.93 3.91
C GLU A 433 -14.14 15.18 2.56
N PRO A 434 -14.76 13.99 2.39
CA PRO A 434 -14.56 13.20 1.18
C PRO A 434 -14.98 13.91 -0.13
N ASP A 435 -15.99 14.78 -0.12
CA ASP A 435 -16.38 15.54 -1.32
C ASP A 435 -15.49 16.78 -1.58
N GLU A 436 -14.78 17.28 -0.56
CA GLU A 436 -13.68 18.23 -0.76
C GLU A 436 -12.47 17.54 -1.44
N VAL A 437 -12.19 16.29 -1.05
CA VAL A 437 -11.13 15.46 -1.66
C VAL A 437 -11.48 15.09 -3.11
N GLU A 438 -12.72 14.70 -3.40
CA GLU A 438 -13.23 14.48 -4.77
C GLU A 438 -13.02 15.72 -5.65
N MET A 439 -13.41 16.90 -5.17
CA MET A 439 -13.25 18.18 -5.86
C MET A 439 -11.77 18.52 -6.12
N LEU A 440 -10.88 18.35 -5.14
CA LEU A 440 -9.44 18.61 -5.28
C LEU A 440 -8.76 17.67 -6.29
N LEU A 441 -9.28 16.45 -6.43
CA LEU A 441 -8.83 15.48 -7.43
C LEU A 441 -9.49 15.66 -8.81
N GLY A 442 -10.53 16.50 -8.92
CA GLY A 442 -11.24 16.78 -10.18
C GLY A 442 -12.32 15.75 -10.55
N PHE A 443 -12.78 14.95 -9.58
CA PHE A 443 -13.90 14.03 -9.75
C PHE A 443 -15.27 14.73 -9.63
N PRO A 444 -16.36 14.13 -10.14
CA PRO A 444 -17.72 14.56 -9.82
C PRO A 444 -17.98 14.59 -8.31
N ARG A 445 -18.82 15.52 -7.84
CA ARG A 445 -19.19 15.58 -6.42
C ARG A 445 -20.06 14.39 -6.05
N ASN A 446 -19.72 13.69 -4.97
CA ASN A 446 -20.31 12.41 -4.52
C ASN A 446 -19.90 11.19 -5.37
N HIS A 447 -18.88 11.28 -6.23
CA HIS A 447 -18.45 10.16 -7.10
C HIS A 447 -18.19 8.85 -6.35
N THR A 448 -17.63 8.91 -5.14
CA THR A 448 -17.35 7.73 -4.30
C THR A 448 -18.42 7.47 -3.23
N ARG A 449 -19.58 8.15 -3.28
CA ARG A 449 -20.63 8.08 -2.26
C ARG A 449 -21.84 7.28 -2.73
N GLY A 450 -21.93 6.03 -2.29
CA GLY A 450 -23.07 5.15 -2.54
C GLY A 450 -22.71 3.70 -2.21
N GLY A 451 -23.49 2.74 -2.71
CA GLY A 451 -23.06 1.34 -2.85
C GLY A 451 -22.48 0.64 -1.60
N GLY A 452 -22.88 1.03 -0.39
CA GLY A 452 -22.31 0.47 0.85
C GLY A 452 -20.86 0.87 1.15
N VAL A 453 -20.23 1.74 0.36
CA VAL A 453 -18.82 2.12 0.50
C VAL A 453 -18.56 2.86 1.81
N SER A 454 -17.66 2.33 2.64
CA SER A 454 -17.33 2.94 3.94
C SER A 454 -16.61 4.29 3.77
N ARG A 455 -16.73 5.18 4.77
CA ARG A 455 -16.00 6.46 4.76
C ARG A 455 -14.48 6.27 4.67
N THR A 456 -13.95 5.18 5.25
CA THR A 456 -12.52 4.84 5.19
C THR A 456 -12.11 4.43 3.77
N ASP A 457 -12.92 3.60 3.10
CA ASP A 457 -12.64 3.16 1.73
C ASP A 457 -12.72 4.31 0.73
N ARG A 458 -13.63 5.29 0.93
CA ARG A 458 -13.64 6.53 0.14
C ARG A 458 -12.28 7.24 0.16
N TYR A 459 -11.70 7.47 1.34
CA TYR A 459 -10.37 8.11 1.44
C TYR A 459 -9.25 7.25 0.82
N LYS A 460 -9.29 5.93 1.04
CA LYS A 460 -8.33 4.97 0.48
C LYS A 460 -8.33 4.98 -1.05
N SER A 461 -9.51 4.92 -1.66
CA SER A 461 -9.67 4.95 -3.11
C SER A 461 -9.35 6.32 -3.71
N LEU A 462 -9.75 7.42 -3.05
CA LEU A 462 -9.42 8.78 -3.50
C LEU A 462 -7.92 9.07 -3.43
N GLY A 463 -7.23 8.73 -2.34
CA GLY A 463 -5.79 8.95 -2.19
C GLY A 463 -4.97 8.32 -3.32
N ASN A 464 -5.30 7.08 -3.69
CA ASN A 464 -4.60 6.34 -4.74
C ASN A 464 -5.07 6.66 -6.17
N SER A 465 -6.20 7.34 -6.35
CA SER A 465 -6.71 7.75 -7.68
C SER A 465 -5.87 8.83 -8.39
N PHE A 466 -6.08 9.01 -9.70
CA PHE A 466 -5.45 10.10 -10.46
C PHE A 466 -5.99 11.49 -10.08
N GLN A 467 -5.17 12.53 -10.30
CA GLN A 467 -5.67 13.90 -10.39
C GLN A 467 -6.16 14.14 -11.83
N VAL A 468 -7.47 14.29 -11.98
CA VAL A 468 -8.20 14.24 -13.27
C VAL A 468 -7.74 15.35 -14.22
N ASP A 469 -7.59 16.59 -13.75
CA ASP A 469 -7.26 17.72 -14.63
C ASP A 469 -5.81 17.66 -15.17
N THR A 470 -4.90 17.04 -14.40
CA THR A 470 -3.51 16.75 -14.83
C THR A 470 -3.51 15.69 -15.93
N VAL A 471 -4.20 14.56 -15.71
CA VAL A 471 -4.27 13.46 -16.68
C VAL A 471 -5.03 13.88 -17.95
N ALA A 472 -6.14 14.59 -17.80
CA ALA A 472 -6.91 15.13 -18.92
C ALA A 472 -6.10 16.12 -19.76
N TYR A 473 -5.24 16.96 -19.17
CA TYR A 473 -4.36 17.83 -19.94
C TYR A 473 -3.39 17.03 -20.83
N HIS A 474 -2.83 15.90 -20.36
CA HIS A 474 -2.00 15.03 -21.20
C HIS A 474 -2.82 14.26 -22.26
N LEU A 475 -4.02 13.80 -21.91
CA LEU A 475 -4.93 13.06 -22.82
C LEU A 475 -5.67 13.97 -23.82
N SER A 476 -5.62 15.29 -23.65
CA SER A 476 -6.37 16.28 -24.43
C SER A 476 -6.16 16.15 -25.95
N VAL A 477 -4.95 15.81 -26.37
CA VAL A 477 -4.53 15.58 -27.78
C VAL A 477 -5.30 14.45 -28.47
N LEU A 478 -5.83 13.47 -27.71
CA LEU A 478 -6.58 12.35 -28.28
C LEU A 478 -7.93 12.78 -28.88
N LYS A 479 -8.45 13.96 -28.54
CA LYS A 479 -9.74 14.45 -29.02
C LYS A 479 -9.75 14.76 -30.52
N GLU A 480 -8.65 15.32 -31.04
CA GLU A 480 -8.52 15.62 -32.47
C GLU A 480 -8.13 14.37 -33.28
N LEU A 481 -7.38 13.45 -32.67
CA LEU A 481 -6.99 12.18 -33.26
C LEU A 481 -8.15 11.18 -33.40
N PHE A 482 -9.13 11.22 -32.49
CA PHE A 482 -10.22 10.24 -32.43
C PHE A 482 -11.62 10.90 -32.29
N PRO A 483 -12.09 11.63 -33.31
CA PRO A 483 -13.34 12.40 -33.24
C PRO A 483 -14.59 11.52 -33.01
N ASP A 484 -14.60 10.29 -33.52
CA ASP A 484 -15.71 9.32 -33.30
C ASP A 484 -15.70 8.69 -31.89
N GLY A 485 -14.64 8.92 -31.11
CA GLY A 485 -14.39 8.26 -29.82
C GLY A 485 -13.39 7.11 -29.88
N ILE A 486 -13.04 6.58 -28.70
CA ILE A 486 -11.95 5.62 -28.50
C ILE A 486 -12.37 4.33 -27.78
N ASN A 487 -11.62 3.26 -28.06
CA ASN A 487 -11.52 2.04 -27.27
C ASN A 487 -10.38 2.16 -26.25
N VAL A 488 -10.65 1.90 -24.97
CA VAL A 488 -9.69 2.03 -23.87
C VAL A 488 -9.47 0.70 -23.16
N LEU A 489 -8.22 0.36 -22.88
CA LEU A 489 -7.84 -0.68 -21.93
C LEU A 489 -7.24 -0.02 -20.68
N SER A 490 -7.95 -0.08 -19.56
CA SER A 490 -7.66 0.64 -18.33
C SER A 490 -7.24 -0.36 -17.25
N LEU A 491 -5.94 -0.40 -16.93
CA LEU A 491 -5.33 -1.35 -15.99
C LEU A 491 -5.11 -0.67 -14.64
N PHE A 492 -5.57 -1.28 -13.55
CA PHE A 492 -5.57 -0.69 -12.21
C PHE A 492 -6.38 0.62 -12.18
N SER A 493 -7.57 0.59 -12.77
CA SER A 493 -8.38 1.78 -13.05
C SER A 493 -8.92 2.47 -11.80
N GLY A 494 -8.99 1.77 -10.65
CA GLY A 494 -9.50 2.30 -9.40
C GLY A 494 -10.91 2.87 -9.58
N ILE A 495 -11.13 4.11 -9.12
CA ILE A 495 -12.41 4.82 -9.25
C ILE A 495 -12.61 5.48 -10.63
N GLY A 496 -11.95 5.01 -11.68
CA GLY A 496 -12.17 5.44 -13.07
C GLY A 496 -11.57 6.80 -13.43
N GLY A 497 -10.39 7.13 -12.88
CA GLY A 497 -9.78 8.45 -13.06
C GLY A 497 -9.43 8.80 -14.51
N ALA A 498 -9.12 7.80 -15.35
CA ALA A 498 -8.83 7.99 -16.77
C ALA A 498 -10.13 8.23 -17.56
N GLU A 499 -11.15 7.45 -17.26
CA GLU A 499 -12.48 7.45 -17.86
C GLU A 499 -13.19 8.78 -17.59
N VAL A 500 -13.13 9.26 -16.34
CA VAL A 500 -13.59 10.60 -15.95
C VAL A 500 -12.82 11.70 -16.68
N SER A 501 -11.51 11.56 -16.84
CA SER A 501 -10.68 12.53 -17.60
C SER A 501 -11.10 12.62 -19.07
N LEU A 502 -11.23 11.48 -19.74
CA LEU A 502 -11.64 11.38 -21.15
C LEU A 502 -13.07 11.88 -21.37
N HIS A 503 -13.99 11.56 -20.46
CA HIS A 503 -15.36 12.06 -20.49
C HIS A 503 -15.42 13.58 -20.29
N ARG A 504 -14.65 14.15 -19.34
CA ARG A 504 -14.58 15.62 -19.14
C ARG A 504 -13.93 16.36 -20.32
N LEU A 505 -13.04 15.73 -21.08
CA LEU A 505 -12.55 16.25 -22.37
C LEU A 505 -13.62 16.26 -23.47
N GLY A 506 -14.71 15.51 -23.30
CA GLY A 506 -15.72 15.27 -24.32
C GLY A 506 -15.29 14.23 -25.37
N ILE A 507 -14.32 13.37 -25.04
CA ILE A 507 -13.94 12.24 -25.89
C ILE A 507 -14.94 11.11 -25.64
N ARG A 508 -15.58 10.61 -26.70
CA ARG A 508 -16.58 9.53 -26.59
C ARG A 508 -15.88 8.20 -26.26
N LEU A 509 -16.35 7.54 -25.21
CA LEU A 509 -15.93 6.18 -24.87
C LEU A 509 -16.77 5.17 -25.69
N LYS A 510 -16.13 4.41 -26.58
CA LYS A 510 -16.76 3.35 -27.40
C LYS A 510 -16.79 2.04 -26.63
N THR A 511 -15.62 1.56 -26.23
CA THR A 511 -15.43 0.37 -25.38
C THR A 511 -14.43 0.72 -24.29
N VAL A 512 -14.71 0.35 -23.04
CA VAL A 512 -13.75 0.43 -21.94
C VAL A 512 -13.62 -0.94 -21.30
N VAL A 513 -12.43 -1.53 -21.39
CA VAL A 513 -12.07 -2.72 -20.62
C VAL A 513 -11.34 -2.22 -19.37
N SER A 514 -12.01 -2.29 -18.22
CA SER A 514 -11.53 -1.79 -16.93
C SER A 514 -11.10 -2.96 -16.06
N VAL A 515 -9.85 -2.95 -15.57
CA VAL A 515 -9.30 -4.01 -14.71
C VAL A 515 -9.00 -3.46 -13.32
N GLU A 516 -9.79 -3.88 -12.34
CA GLU A 516 -9.76 -3.34 -10.98
C GLU A 516 -10.13 -4.41 -9.94
N LYS A 517 -9.25 -4.59 -8.95
CA LYS A 517 -9.34 -5.68 -7.97
C LYS A 517 -10.38 -5.42 -6.89
N SER A 518 -10.56 -4.18 -6.47
CA SER A 518 -11.55 -3.83 -5.45
C SER A 518 -12.95 -3.74 -6.05
N GLU A 519 -13.88 -4.51 -5.48
CA GLU A 519 -15.30 -4.48 -5.85
C GLU A 519 -15.92 -3.09 -5.68
N VAL A 520 -15.65 -2.46 -4.52
CA VAL A 520 -15.98 -1.05 -4.22
C VAL A 520 -15.57 -0.11 -5.35
N ASN A 521 -14.38 -0.28 -5.93
CA ASN A 521 -13.91 0.57 -7.03
C ASN A 521 -14.64 0.25 -8.35
N ARG A 522 -14.85 -1.04 -8.68
CA ARG A 522 -15.63 -1.45 -9.85
C ARG A 522 -17.05 -0.90 -9.81
N ASP A 523 -17.70 -0.97 -8.65
CA ASP A 523 -19.07 -0.48 -8.46
C ASP A 523 -19.16 1.05 -8.55
N ILE A 524 -18.17 1.79 -8.03
CA ILE A 524 -18.05 3.25 -8.25
C ILE A 524 -17.97 3.57 -9.75
N VAL A 525 -17.16 2.84 -10.53
CA VAL A 525 -17.05 3.04 -11.98
C VAL A 525 -18.34 2.66 -12.71
N ARG A 526 -19.00 1.56 -12.32
CA ARG A 526 -20.26 1.10 -12.92
C ARG A 526 -21.40 2.11 -12.67
N VAL A 527 -21.54 2.58 -11.44
CA VAL A 527 -22.51 3.63 -11.06
C VAL A 527 -22.24 4.93 -11.81
N TRP A 528 -20.98 5.35 -11.93
CA TRP A 528 -20.61 6.54 -12.72
C TRP A 528 -20.96 6.38 -14.22
N TRP A 529 -20.71 5.20 -14.79
CA TRP A 529 -21.01 4.87 -16.20
C TRP A 529 -22.51 4.98 -16.51
N GLU A 530 -23.35 4.47 -15.61
CA GLU A 530 -24.81 4.56 -15.69
C GLU A 530 -25.31 5.99 -15.49
N GLN A 531 -24.82 6.69 -14.45
CA GLN A 531 -25.20 8.08 -14.14
C GLN A 531 -24.83 9.07 -15.24
N THR A 532 -23.71 8.87 -15.94
CA THR A 532 -23.29 9.68 -17.09
C THR A 532 -23.91 9.23 -18.41
N ASN A 533 -24.80 8.24 -18.38
CA ASN A 533 -25.53 7.66 -19.52
C ASN A 533 -24.62 7.31 -20.71
N GLN A 534 -23.47 6.68 -20.44
CA GLN A 534 -22.50 6.34 -21.47
C GLN A 534 -23.11 5.39 -22.51
N LYS A 535 -22.92 5.70 -23.78
CA LYS A 535 -23.44 4.93 -24.94
C LYS A 535 -22.47 3.88 -25.47
N GLY A 536 -21.38 3.64 -24.74
CA GLY A 536 -20.38 2.62 -25.06
C GLY A 536 -20.62 1.32 -24.28
N ILE A 537 -19.65 0.42 -24.33
CA ILE A 537 -19.64 -0.83 -23.57
C ILE A 537 -18.56 -0.76 -22.50
N LEU A 538 -18.95 -0.86 -21.22
CA LEU A 538 -18.02 -1.11 -20.11
C LEU A 538 -17.88 -2.63 -19.92
N ILE A 539 -16.65 -3.08 -19.72
CA ILE A 539 -16.31 -4.48 -19.42
C ILE A 539 -15.39 -4.47 -18.20
N ASP A 540 -15.93 -4.85 -17.05
CA ASP A 540 -15.17 -4.96 -15.81
C ASP A 540 -14.49 -6.34 -15.67
N ILE A 541 -13.25 -6.32 -15.21
CA ILE A 541 -12.42 -7.49 -14.92
C ILE A 541 -11.75 -7.25 -13.55
N ASP A 542 -11.65 -8.29 -12.74
CA ASP A 542 -11.15 -8.25 -11.37
C ASP A 542 -9.62 -8.44 -11.24
N ASP A 543 -8.98 -9.16 -12.15
CA ASP A 543 -7.53 -9.41 -12.08
C ASP A 543 -6.83 -9.35 -13.47
N VAL A 544 -5.69 -8.66 -13.53
CA VAL A 544 -4.84 -8.52 -14.73
C VAL A 544 -4.28 -9.85 -15.24
N GLN A 545 -4.22 -10.88 -14.39
CA GLN A 545 -3.83 -12.23 -14.78
C GLN A 545 -4.87 -12.90 -15.69
N LYS A 546 -6.15 -12.47 -15.66
CA LYS A 546 -7.21 -12.97 -16.55
C LYS A 546 -7.13 -12.39 -17.96
N LEU A 547 -6.33 -11.35 -18.19
CA LEU A 547 -5.97 -10.88 -19.53
C LEU A 547 -4.84 -11.74 -20.14
N THR A 548 -5.21 -12.95 -20.55
CA THR A 548 -4.36 -13.82 -21.39
C THR A 548 -4.30 -13.31 -22.84
N GLY A 549 -3.39 -13.86 -23.65
CA GLY A 549 -3.30 -13.54 -25.09
C GLY A 549 -4.63 -13.79 -25.79
N ASP A 550 -5.18 -15.01 -25.67
CA ASP A 550 -6.46 -15.41 -26.26
C ASP A 550 -7.62 -14.51 -25.81
N ARG A 551 -7.61 -14.03 -24.57
CA ARG A 551 -8.64 -13.11 -24.06
C ARG A 551 -8.52 -11.71 -24.67
N LEU A 552 -7.29 -11.23 -24.88
CA LEU A 552 -7.04 -9.98 -25.60
C LEU A 552 -7.39 -10.11 -27.09
N GLU A 553 -7.07 -11.23 -27.74
CA GLU A 553 -7.46 -11.52 -29.12
C GLU A 553 -9.00 -11.58 -29.27
N GLN A 554 -9.72 -12.19 -28.32
CA GLN A 554 -11.20 -12.16 -28.28
C GLN A 554 -11.77 -10.74 -28.14
N LEU A 555 -11.21 -9.92 -27.25
CA LEU A 555 -11.67 -8.55 -27.02
C LEU A 555 -11.43 -7.67 -28.27
N ILE A 556 -10.21 -7.74 -28.84
CA ILE A 556 -9.83 -6.99 -30.04
C ILE A 556 -10.66 -7.42 -31.26
N SER A 557 -10.94 -8.72 -31.41
CA SER A 557 -11.76 -9.24 -32.52
C SER A 557 -13.24 -8.87 -32.39
N ARG A 558 -13.75 -8.65 -31.16
CA ARG A 558 -15.17 -8.37 -30.90
C ARG A 558 -15.50 -6.87 -30.87
N TYR A 559 -14.56 -6.03 -30.43
CA TYR A 559 -14.79 -4.60 -30.17
C TYR A 559 -13.86 -3.68 -30.97
N GLY A 560 -12.91 -4.23 -31.73
CA GLY A 560 -11.83 -3.50 -32.40
C GLY A 560 -10.59 -3.36 -31.53
N GLY A 561 -9.49 -2.87 -32.12
CA GLY A 561 -8.25 -2.57 -31.40
C GLY A 561 -8.43 -1.52 -30.29
N PHE A 562 -7.46 -1.43 -29.39
CA PHE A 562 -7.44 -0.41 -28.34
C PHE A 562 -6.67 0.82 -28.82
N ASP A 563 -7.29 2.00 -28.73
CA ASP A 563 -6.65 3.26 -29.12
C ASP A 563 -5.72 3.77 -28.00
N LEU A 564 -6.13 3.54 -26.74
CA LEU A 564 -5.39 3.91 -25.53
C LEU A 564 -5.32 2.73 -24.54
N LEU A 565 -4.12 2.42 -24.06
CA LEU A 565 -3.87 1.55 -22.91
C LEU A 565 -3.31 2.41 -21.76
N ILE A 566 -4.08 2.55 -20.68
CA ILE A 566 -3.76 3.43 -19.55
C ILE A 566 -3.68 2.64 -18.25
N GLY A 567 -2.81 3.04 -17.33
CA GLY A 567 -2.77 2.48 -15.98
C GLY A 567 -1.93 3.27 -14.98
N GLY A 568 -2.26 3.11 -13.71
CA GLY A 568 -1.48 3.66 -12.59
C GLY A 568 -0.70 2.58 -11.86
N SER A 569 0.36 2.96 -11.15
CA SER A 569 1.06 2.00 -10.29
C SER A 569 0.21 1.70 -9.05
N PRO A 570 -0.23 0.45 -8.80
CA PRO A 570 -1.06 0.10 -7.65
C PRO A 570 -0.28 0.05 -6.32
N CYS A 571 0.98 0.47 -6.29
CA CYS A 571 1.93 0.18 -5.22
C CYS A 571 1.78 1.11 -4.01
N ASN A 572 1.09 0.67 -2.95
CA ASN A 572 1.15 1.31 -1.64
C ASN A 572 2.59 1.33 -1.08
N ASN A 573 3.42 0.33 -1.38
CA ASN A 573 4.81 0.23 -0.90
C ASN A 573 5.75 1.28 -1.51
N LEU A 574 5.38 1.95 -2.62
CA LEU A 574 6.16 3.06 -3.19
C LEU A 574 5.79 4.43 -2.59
N ALA A 575 4.75 4.52 -1.76
CA ALA A 575 4.41 5.72 -1.02
C ALA A 575 5.20 5.77 0.31
N GLY A 576 6.08 6.78 0.46
CA GLY A 576 7.03 6.91 1.57
C GLY A 576 6.47 7.07 3.00
N SER A 577 5.18 6.82 3.24
CA SER A 577 4.61 6.70 4.58
C SER A 577 4.78 5.29 5.18
N ASN A 578 5.00 4.26 4.35
CA ASN A 578 5.23 2.88 4.82
C ASN A 578 6.73 2.62 5.06
N ARG A 579 7.25 3.05 6.21
CA ARG A 579 8.67 2.86 6.59
C ARG A 579 9.13 1.40 6.70
N VAL A 580 8.22 0.43 6.73
CA VAL A 580 8.49 -0.98 7.08
C VAL A 580 8.71 -1.88 5.85
N SER A 581 8.26 -1.47 4.65
CA SER A 581 8.30 -2.30 3.42
C SER A 581 8.93 -1.56 2.25
N ARG A 582 10.20 -1.15 2.38
CA ARG A 582 11.03 -0.57 1.29
C ARG A 582 11.49 -1.61 0.26
N ASP A 583 10.70 -2.65 0.02
CA ASP A 583 10.90 -3.58 -1.09
C ASP A 583 10.73 -2.82 -2.39
N GLY A 584 11.77 -2.77 -3.23
CA GLY A 584 11.74 -2.06 -4.50
C GLY A 584 10.93 -2.81 -5.57
N LEU A 585 11.49 -2.93 -6.78
CA LEU A 585 10.84 -3.69 -7.86
C LEU A 585 10.80 -5.22 -7.62
N GLU A 586 11.28 -5.69 -6.47
CA GLU A 586 11.26 -7.08 -6.00
C GLU A 586 10.01 -7.41 -5.14
N GLY A 587 9.25 -6.39 -4.68
CA GLY A 587 8.04 -6.58 -3.87
C GLY A 587 6.81 -7.11 -4.63
N LYS A 588 5.82 -7.66 -3.91
CA LYS A 588 4.61 -8.27 -4.51
C LYS A 588 3.82 -7.31 -5.42
N GLU A 589 3.65 -6.05 -5.02
CA GLU A 589 2.94 -5.04 -5.83
C GLU A 589 3.71 -4.68 -7.12
N SER A 590 5.05 -4.65 -7.06
CA SER A 590 5.93 -4.40 -8.20
C SER A 590 5.85 -5.46 -9.30
N SER A 591 5.31 -6.65 -9.00
CA SER A 591 5.00 -7.65 -10.03
C SER A 591 4.00 -7.13 -11.08
N LEU A 592 3.07 -6.27 -10.65
CA LEU A 592 1.95 -5.78 -11.46
C LEU A 592 2.39 -4.80 -12.56
N PHE A 593 3.54 -4.13 -12.38
CA PHE A 593 4.18 -3.36 -13.46
C PHE A 593 4.62 -4.26 -14.62
N PHE A 594 5.13 -5.46 -14.33
CA PHE A 594 5.50 -6.41 -15.38
C PHE A 594 4.26 -7.01 -16.07
N ASP A 595 3.11 -7.08 -15.39
CA ASP A 595 1.82 -7.41 -16.02
C ASP A 595 1.32 -6.28 -16.93
N TYR A 596 1.45 -5.01 -16.54
CA TYR A 596 1.19 -3.87 -17.44
C TYR A 596 2.02 -3.98 -18.73
N CYS A 597 3.33 -4.19 -18.60
CA CYS A 597 4.23 -4.34 -19.74
C CYS A 597 3.89 -5.56 -20.61
N ARG A 598 3.56 -6.70 -19.97
CA ARG A 598 3.11 -7.93 -20.66
C ARG A 598 1.85 -7.67 -21.48
N ILE A 599 0.86 -6.99 -20.90
CA ILE A 599 -0.42 -6.71 -21.56
C ILE A 599 -0.22 -5.71 -22.70
N LEU A 600 0.62 -4.67 -22.50
CA LEU A 600 1.00 -3.72 -23.56
C LEU A 600 1.67 -4.43 -24.73
N ASP A 601 2.76 -5.18 -24.51
CA ASP A 601 3.46 -5.93 -25.56
C ASP A 601 2.51 -6.89 -26.31
N LEU A 602 1.59 -7.57 -25.59
CA LEU A 602 0.57 -8.44 -26.20
C LEU A 602 -0.40 -7.65 -27.09
N VAL A 603 -0.94 -6.53 -26.61
CA VAL A 603 -1.86 -5.69 -27.41
C VAL A 603 -1.16 -5.13 -28.64
N LYS A 604 0.08 -4.63 -28.53
CA LYS A 604 0.85 -4.18 -29.70
C LYS A 604 1.05 -5.33 -30.70
N CYS A 605 1.42 -6.52 -30.23
CA CYS A 605 1.64 -7.70 -31.08
C CYS A 605 0.36 -8.21 -31.76
N ILE A 606 -0.80 -8.13 -31.10
CA ILE A 606 -2.08 -8.56 -31.67
C ILE A 606 -2.56 -7.54 -32.71
N MET A 607 -2.51 -6.25 -32.40
CA MET A 607 -2.90 -5.19 -33.32
C MET A 607 -2.01 -5.19 -34.58
N ALA A 608 -0.71 -5.39 -34.44
CA ALA A 608 0.24 -5.51 -35.55
C ALA A 608 0.11 -6.80 -36.40
N ARG A 609 -0.81 -7.73 -36.06
CA ARG A 609 -1.20 -8.88 -36.90
C ARG A 609 -2.53 -8.67 -37.64
N ASN A 610 -3.31 -7.69 -37.21
CA ASN A 610 -4.67 -7.40 -37.69
C ASN A 610 -4.71 -6.12 -38.55
N LEU A 611 -3.54 -5.57 -38.88
CA LEU A 611 -3.28 -4.48 -39.83
C LEU A 611 -2.61 -5.07 -41.08
#